data_AF-A0A8T9VI20-F1
#
_entry.id   AF-A0A8T9VI20-F1
#
_cell.length_a   1.000
_cell.length_b   1.000
_cell.length_c   1.000
_cell.angle_alpha   90.00
_cell.angle_beta   90.00
_cell.angle_gamma   90.00
#
_symmetry.space_group_name_H-M   'P 1'
#
loop_
_entity.id
_entity.type
_entity.pdbx_description
1 polymer ?
#
loop_
_entity_poly.entity_id
_entity_poly.type
_entity_poly.pdbx_seq_one_letter_code
_entity_poly.pdbx_strand_id
1 'polypeptide(L)'
;MTLPPEVREILEGQGYRLVGGHSAVKLCHWLKQGLQDQPGCYKQRFYGIDSHRCLQMTPAVAVCNQKCLFCWRSYEHWSETQLNNHDPSKELLEGVVSAQRQLLTGFKGSPEKYDLELVEEAMNPRHLAISLSGEPTLYPELSSLIQKAHNRGMTTFLVTNGQQPRTIRDIEQPTQLYVSLDAPDKKIYNELCRPVEGGWQNLNRTLEHLPGHRGRTALRITLVKGINDNPYGYTQLIQKAKPDFIEVKAYMHVGYSRKRLERKRMPSNDEVKAFAEKLSDKTDYSLDKHVIESRVTLLTSDKEPQIKLERENNIE
;
A
#
# COMPACT_ATOMS: atom_id res chain seq x y z
N MET A 1 5.19 -8.21 -22.15
CA MET A 1 5.55 -9.53 -21.63
C MET A 1 4.34 -10.03 -20.87
N THR A 2 3.69 -11.04 -21.41
CA THR A 2 2.54 -11.66 -20.75
C THR A 2 3.08 -12.47 -19.57
N LEU A 3 2.49 -12.33 -18.39
CA LEU A 3 2.81 -13.19 -17.24
C LEU A 3 2.81 -14.68 -17.66
N PRO A 4 3.76 -15.50 -17.19
CA PRO A 4 3.76 -16.93 -17.46
C PRO A 4 2.40 -17.56 -17.07
N PRO A 5 1.90 -18.57 -17.83
CA PRO A 5 0.59 -19.17 -17.56
C PRO A 5 0.39 -19.63 -16.12
N GLU A 6 1.38 -20.29 -15.52
CA GLU A 6 1.34 -20.73 -14.12
C GLU A 6 1.17 -19.55 -13.14
N VAL A 7 1.89 -18.45 -13.37
CA VAL A 7 1.79 -17.25 -12.54
C VAL A 7 0.40 -16.62 -12.65
N ARG A 8 -0.16 -16.59 -13.87
CA ARG A 8 -1.52 -16.11 -14.12
C ARG A 8 -2.55 -16.94 -13.36
N GLU A 9 -2.49 -18.27 -13.47
CA GLU A 9 -3.41 -19.17 -12.77
C GLU A 9 -3.35 -19.00 -11.25
N ILE A 10 -2.15 -18.88 -10.67
CA ILE A 10 -1.98 -18.65 -9.23
C ILE A 10 -2.61 -17.32 -8.81
N LEU A 11 -2.38 -16.24 -9.56
CA LEU A 11 -2.92 -14.91 -9.25
C LEU A 11 -4.45 -14.89 -9.37
N GLU A 12 -5.00 -15.43 -10.46
CA GLU A 12 -6.44 -15.50 -10.69
C GLU A 12 -7.14 -16.37 -9.64
N GLY A 13 -6.55 -17.51 -9.28
CA GLY A 13 -7.02 -18.38 -8.19
C GLY A 13 -7.00 -17.69 -6.81
N GLN A 14 -6.14 -16.69 -6.62
CA GLN A 14 -6.13 -15.84 -5.41
C GLN A 14 -7.14 -14.67 -5.48
N GLY A 15 -7.97 -14.61 -6.52
CA GLY A 15 -8.98 -13.58 -6.73
C GLY A 15 -8.43 -12.28 -7.31
N TYR A 16 -7.25 -12.28 -7.91
CA TYR A 16 -6.79 -11.15 -8.72
C TYR A 16 -7.56 -11.14 -10.06
N ARG A 17 -7.71 -9.95 -10.63
CA ARG A 17 -8.04 -9.75 -12.04
C ARG A 17 -6.87 -9.08 -12.70
N LEU A 18 -6.25 -9.79 -13.64
CA LEU A 18 -5.15 -9.26 -14.41
C LEU A 18 -5.66 -8.23 -15.40
N VAL A 19 -4.89 -7.16 -15.57
CA VAL A 19 -5.16 -6.09 -16.53
C VAL A 19 -3.91 -5.95 -17.39
N GLY A 20 -4.08 -6.16 -18.69
CA GLY A 20 -2.98 -6.19 -19.64
C GLY A 20 -1.95 -7.29 -19.32
N GLY A 21 -0.67 -6.99 -19.54
CA GLY A 21 0.43 -7.96 -19.42
C GLY A 21 1.07 -8.05 -18.04
N HIS A 22 0.90 -7.03 -17.19
CA HIS A 22 1.75 -6.84 -16.00
C HIS A 22 1.04 -6.24 -14.77
N SER A 23 -0.24 -5.90 -14.90
CA SER A 23 -1.00 -5.20 -13.86
C SER A 23 -2.13 -6.06 -13.31
N ALA A 24 -2.66 -5.68 -12.15
CA ALA A 24 -3.80 -6.37 -11.58
C ALA A 24 -4.62 -5.50 -10.63
N VAL A 25 -5.89 -5.89 -10.47
CA VAL A 25 -6.85 -5.38 -9.48
C VAL A 25 -7.27 -6.53 -8.57
N LYS A 26 -7.59 -6.21 -7.31
CA LYS A 26 -8.21 -7.15 -6.39
C LYS A 26 -9.11 -6.40 -5.42
N LEU A 27 -10.32 -6.91 -5.19
CA LEU A 27 -11.21 -6.32 -4.18
C LEU A 27 -10.60 -6.47 -2.80
N CYS A 28 -10.45 -5.33 -2.11
CA CYS A 28 -10.02 -5.29 -0.72
C CYS A 28 -11.04 -6.01 0.17
N HIS A 29 -10.57 -6.71 1.21
CA HIS A 29 -11.45 -7.28 2.23
C HIS A 29 -12.37 -6.21 2.83
N TRP A 30 -11.82 -5.03 3.13
CA TRP A 30 -12.54 -3.92 3.75
C TRP A 30 -13.54 -3.24 2.80
N LEU A 31 -13.30 -3.29 1.49
CA LEU A 31 -14.31 -2.86 0.52
C LEU A 31 -15.56 -3.73 0.67
N LYS A 32 -15.39 -5.06 0.72
CA LYS A 32 -16.51 -6.00 0.87
C LYS A 32 -17.26 -5.84 2.19
N GLN A 33 -16.58 -5.41 3.25
CA GLN A 33 -17.20 -5.06 4.53
C GLN A 33 -17.99 -3.75 4.41
N GLY A 34 -17.40 -2.73 3.79
CA GLY A 34 -18.08 -1.45 3.53
C GLY A 34 -19.36 -1.62 2.71
N LEU A 35 -19.40 -2.54 1.74
CA LEU A 35 -20.63 -2.86 0.98
C LEU A 35 -21.76 -3.46 1.84
N GLN A 36 -21.49 -3.89 3.07
CA GLN A 36 -22.48 -4.41 4.02
C GLN A 36 -22.79 -3.38 5.13
N ASP A 37 -22.51 -2.10 4.86
CA ASP A 37 -22.60 -0.99 5.82
C ASP A 37 -21.79 -1.23 7.11
N GLN A 38 -20.71 -2.00 7.01
CA GLN A 38 -19.78 -2.22 8.12
C GLN A 38 -18.67 -1.17 8.11
N PRO A 39 -18.05 -0.88 9.28
CA PRO A 39 -16.92 0.04 9.34
C PRO A 39 -15.82 -0.30 8.34
N GLY A 40 -15.36 0.71 7.59
CA GLY A 40 -14.29 0.56 6.62
C GLY A 40 -12.92 0.29 7.25
N CYS A 41 -11.89 0.29 6.40
CA CYS A 41 -10.53 0.01 6.85
C CYS A 41 -9.97 1.12 7.76
N TYR A 42 -8.82 0.84 8.38
CA TYR A 42 -8.13 1.81 9.23
C TYR A 42 -7.85 3.16 8.54
N LYS A 43 -7.69 3.19 7.20
CA LYS A 43 -7.49 4.45 6.46
C LYS A 43 -8.72 5.36 6.47
N GLN A 44 -9.92 4.81 6.57
CA GLN A 44 -11.12 5.61 6.78
C GLN A 44 -11.06 6.34 8.13
N ARG A 45 -10.63 5.62 9.19
CA ARG A 45 -10.48 6.19 10.53
C ARG A 45 -9.32 7.19 10.65
N PHE A 46 -8.21 6.93 9.96
CA PHE A 46 -7.03 7.79 9.97
C PHE A 46 -7.17 9.00 9.07
N TYR A 47 -7.63 8.80 7.84
CA TYR A 47 -7.52 9.78 6.77
C TYR A 47 -8.85 10.23 6.17
N GLY A 48 -9.98 9.68 6.63
CA GLY A 48 -11.31 10.08 6.18
C GLY A 48 -11.68 9.61 4.78
N ILE A 49 -11.03 8.53 4.29
CA ILE A 49 -11.33 7.97 2.96
C ILE A 49 -12.44 6.92 3.01
N ASP A 50 -13.24 6.85 1.96
CA ASP A 50 -14.32 5.88 1.84
C ASP A 50 -13.79 4.55 1.33
N SER A 51 -13.71 3.55 2.22
CA SER A 51 -13.04 2.28 1.91
C SER A 51 -13.74 1.49 0.80
N HIS A 52 -15.07 1.60 0.67
CA HIS A 52 -15.83 0.94 -0.39
C HIS A 52 -15.60 1.58 -1.77
N ARG A 53 -15.21 2.86 -1.81
CA ARG A 53 -14.85 3.59 -3.05
C ARG A 53 -13.36 3.52 -3.38
N CYS A 54 -12.63 2.59 -2.77
CA CYS A 54 -11.21 2.36 -3.02
C CYS A 54 -10.97 1.28 -4.08
N LEU A 55 -10.28 1.63 -5.16
CA LEU A 55 -9.78 0.71 -6.18
C LEU A 55 -8.34 0.31 -5.82
N GLN A 56 -8.14 -0.93 -5.36
CA GLN A 56 -6.81 -1.47 -5.06
C GLN A 56 -6.20 -2.13 -6.31
N MET A 57 -5.05 -1.61 -6.76
CA MET A 57 -4.35 -2.11 -7.94
C MET A 57 -2.82 -2.12 -7.78
N THR A 58 -2.15 -2.69 -8.77
CA THR A 58 -0.71 -2.53 -8.99
C THR A 58 -0.40 -2.55 -10.49
N PRO A 59 0.55 -1.72 -10.95
CA PRO A 59 1.07 -1.77 -12.31
C PRO A 59 2.26 -2.74 -12.46
N ALA A 60 2.57 -3.56 -11.45
CA ALA A 60 3.76 -4.42 -11.47
C ALA A 60 3.51 -5.72 -10.66
N VAL A 61 2.40 -6.44 -10.92
CA VAL A 61 1.86 -7.46 -10.01
C VAL A 61 2.86 -8.56 -9.61
N ALA A 62 3.74 -8.95 -10.55
CA ALA A 62 4.73 -10.00 -10.38
C ALA A 62 6.18 -9.49 -10.28
N VAL A 63 6.43 -8.18 -10.31
CA VAL A 63 7.79 -7.65 -10.36
C VAL A 63 8.10 -6.89 -9.08
N CYS A 64 9.20 -7.23 -8.41
CA CYS A 64 9.66 -6.54 -7.21
C CYS A 64 11.16 -6.75 -7.00
N ASN A 65 11.85 -5.68 -6.62
CA ASN A 65 13.26 -5.69 -6.25
C ASN A 65 13.50 -6.06 -4.77
N GLN A 66 12.51 -6.68 -4.11
CA GLN A 66 12.62 -7.28 -2.77
C GLN A 66 11.98 -8.67 -2.74
N LYS A 67 12.48 -9.51 -1.81
CA LYS A 67 11.95 -10.83 -1.48
C LYS A 67 11.65 -10.91 0.02
N CYS A 68 10.86 -9.97 0.54
CA CYS A 68 10.64 -9.82 1.98
C CYS A 68 10.00 -11.06 2.59
N LEU A 69 10.48 -11.53 3.74
CA LEU A 69 9.93 -12.72 4.41
C LEU A 69 8.45 -12.59 4.78
N PHE A 70 7.99 -11.36 5.07
CA PHE A 70 6.61 -11.06 5.42
C PHE A 70 5.67 -10.84 4.22
N CYS A 71 6.20 -10.73 2.99
CA CYS A 71 5.37 -10.43 1.82
C CYS A 71 4.43 -11.59 1.49
N TRP A 72 3.14 -11.33 1.26
CA TRP A 72 2.18 -12.38 0.89
C TRP A 72 2.34 -12.89 -0.55
N ARG A 73 3.00 -12.10 -1.43
CA ARG A 73 3.31 -12.46 -2.81
C ARG A 73 4.17 -13.71 -2.84
N SER A 74 3.92 -14.58 -3.81
CA SER A 74 4.85 -15.67 -4.10
C SER A 74 6.08 -15.11 -4.78
N TYR A 75 7.26 -15.36 -4.21
CA TYR A 75 8.50 -15.23 -4.96
C TYR A 75 9.18 -16.56 -5.23
N GLU A 76 8.56 -17.63 -4.75
CA GLU A 76 8.92 -19.02 -5.00
C GLU A 76 8.53 -19.43 -6.44
N HIS A 77 7.46 -18.85 -6.97
CA HIS A 77 6.96 -19.09 -8.33
C HIS A 77 7.37 -18.01 -9.34
N TRP A 78 7.61 -16.76 -8.91
CA TRP A 78 8.02 -15.66 -9.80
C TRP A 78 8.88 -14.63 -9.07
N SER A 79 10.01 -14.23 -9.64
CA SER A 79 11.01 -13.44 -8.89
C SER A 79 11.70 -12.35 -9.68
N GLU A 80 11.03 -11.90 -10.75
CA GLU A 80 11.46 -10.84 -11.63
C GLU A 80 11.64 -9.52 -10.86
N THR A 81 12.74 -8.83 -11.15
CA THR A 81 13.12 -7.56 -10.50
C THR A 81 13.02 -6.37 -11.46
N GLN A 82 12.66 -6.61 -12.73
CA GLN A 82 12.56 -5.61 -13.78
C GLN A 82 11.30 -5.84 -14.63
N LEU A 83 10.70 -4.74 -15.07
CA LEU A 83 9.54 -4.75 -15.97
C LEU A 83 10.01 -4.36 -17.38
N ASN A 84 10.19 -5.35 -18.25
CA ASN A 84 10.76 -5.13 -19.59
C ASN A 84 9.78 -4.56 -20.61
N ASN A 85 8.49 -4.80 -20.40
CA ASN A 85 7.42 -4.40 -21.31
C ASN A 85 6.23 -3.96 -20.47
N HIS A 86 5.57 -2.90 -20.90
CA HIS A 86 4.45 -2.34 -20.16
C HIS A 86 3.37 -1.81 -21.09
N ASP A 87 2.14 -1.83 -20.59
CA ASP A 87 0.96 -1.26 -21.22
C ASP A 87 0.94 0.26 -20.94
N PRO A 88 0.42 1.08 -21.87
CA PRO A 88 0.31 2.52 -21.68
C PRO A 88 -0.57 2.89 -20.47
N SER A 89 -0.20 3.96 -19.76
CA SER A 89 -0.89 4.38 -18.52
C SER A 89 -2.37 4.72 -18.71
N LYS A 90 -2.75 5.19 -19.90
CA LYS A 90 -4.15 5.48 -20.25
C LYS A 90 -4.99 4.20 -20.28
N GLU A 91 -4.56 3.23 -21.08
CA GLU A 91 -5.22 1.93 -21.22
C GLU A 91 -5.23 1.17 -19.90
N LEU A 92 -4.14 1.27 -19.14
CA LEU A 92 -4.05 0.67 -17.82
C LEU A 92 -5.10 1.23 -16.86
N LEU A 93 -5.27 2.56 -16.77
CA LEU A 93 -6.25 3.15 -15.86
C LEU A 93 -7.69 2.77 -16.23
N GLU A 94 -8.01 2.75 -17.53
CA GLU A 94 -9.32 2.31 -18.02
C GLU A 94 -9.56 0.83 -17.74
N GLY A 95 -8.55 0.00 -17.99
CA GLY A 95 -8.57 -1.44 -17.71
C GLY A 95 -8.78 -1.76 -16.24
N VAL A 96 -8.12 -1.06 -15.31
CA VAL A 96 -8.31 -1.31 -13.87
C VAL A 96 -9.67 -0.85 -13.37
N VAL A 97 -10.22 0.25 -13.88
CA VAL A 97 -11.58 0.69 -13.55
C VAL A 97 -12.61 -0.31 -14.07
N SER A 98 -12.44 -0.79 -15.30
CA SER A 98 -13.30 -1.83 -15.88
C SER A 98 -13.23 -3.13 -15.09
N ALA A 99 -12.03 -3.59 -14.74
CA ALA A 99 -11.83 -4.81 -13.93
C ALA A 99 -12.43 -4.68 -12.53
N GLN A 100 -12.32 -3.51 -11.89
CA GLN A 100 -12.99 -3.21 -10.61
C GLN A 100 -14.50 -3.35 -10.75
N ARG A 101 -15.11 -2.72 -11.77
CA ARG A 101 -16.56 -2.80 -12.02
C ARG A 101 -17.01 -4.23 -12.27
N GLN A 102 -16.25 -4.98 -13.08
CA GLN A 102 -16.52 -6.40 -13.35
C GLN A 102 -16.48 -7.25 -12.07
N LEU A 103 -15.56 -6.96 -11.14
CA LEU A 103 -15.51 -7.65 -9.85
C LEU A 103 -16.68 -7.32 -8.94
N LEU A 104 -17.24 -6.11 -9.05
CA LEU A 104 -18.35 -5.62 -8.25
C LEU A 104 -19.72 -6.09 -8.74
N THR A 105 -19.88 -6.48 -10.01
CA THR A 105 -21.17 -6.94 -10.55
C THR A 105 -21.76 -8.09 -9.75
N GLY A 106 -20.92 -8.99 -9.22
CA GLY A 106 -21.35 -10.12 -8.39
C GLY A 106 -22.04 -9.75 -7.07
N PHE A 107 -21.91 -8.51 -6.60
CA PHE A 107 -22.54 -8.06 -5.34
C PHE A 107 -23.99 -7.61 -5.54
N LYS A 108 -24.36 -7.20 -6.77
CA LYS A 108 -25.75 -6.78 -7.11
C LYS A 108 -26.77 -7.92 -7.01
N GLY A 109 -26.31 -9.18 -7.03
CA GLY A 109 -27.16 -10.38 -6.94
C GLY A 109 -27.52 -10.82 -5.52
N SER A 110 -27.07 -10.10 -4.47
CA SER A 110 -27.34 -10.43 -3.07
C SER A 110 -27.73 -9.18 -2.26
N PRO A 111 -28.86 -8.52 -2.61
CA PRO A 111 -29.31 -7.29 -1.96
C PRO A 111 -29.67 -7.46 -0.47
N GLU A 112 -29.94 -8.68 -0.02
CA GLU A 112 -30.15 -9.01 1.39
C GLU A 112 -28.87 -8.92 2.23
N LYS A 113 -27.70 -8.93 1.57
CA LYS A 113 -26.40 -8.89 2.21
C LYS A 113 -25.67 -7.58 1.96
N TYR A 114 -25.79 -7.03 0.76
CA TYR A 114 -25.05 -5.84 0.34
C TYR A 114 -25.98 -4.67 0.06
N ASP A 115 -25.60 -3.50 0.56
CA ASP A 115 -26.29 -2.25 0.29
C ASP A 115 -26.06 -1.85 -1.18
N LEU A 116 -27.16 -1.72 -1.93
CA LEU A 116 -27.12 -1.45 -3.36
C LEU A 116 -26.65 -0.02 -3.69
N GLU A 117 -26.89 0.95 -2.80
CA GLU A 117 -26.40 2.33 -2.96
C GLU A 117 -24.88 2.34 -2.79
N LEU A 118 -24.36 1.68 -1.76
CA LEU A 118 -22.91 1.55 -1.55
C LEU A 118 -22.23 0.76 -2.67
N VAL A 119 -22.90 -0.25 -3.24
CA VAL A 119 -22.40 -0.96 -4.43
C VAL A 119 -22.31 -0.03 -5.64
N GLU A 120 -23.30 0.82 -5.85
CA GLU A 120 -23.30 1.78 -6.97
C GLU A 120 -22.24 2.88 -6.78
N GLU A 121 -22.02 3.34 -5.56
CA GLU A 121 -20.90 4.21 -5.23
C GLU A 121 -19.54 3.53 -5.49
N ALA A 122 -19.40 2.25 -5.15
CA ALA A 122 -18.18 1.48 -5.37
C ALA A 122 -17.88 1.23 -6.86
N MET A 123 -18.91 1.19 -7.72
CA MET A 123 -18.75 1.16 -9.18
C MET A 123 -18.09 2.44 -9.73
N ASN A 124 -18.07 3.51 -8.94
CA ASN A 124 -17.47 4.81 -9.25
C ASN A 124 -16.41 5.17 -8.19
N PRO A 125 -15.24 4.50 -8.21
CA PRO A 125 -14.23 4.63 -7.16
C PRO A 125 -13.64 6.05 -7.11
N ARG A 126 -13.42 6.58 -5.90
CA ARG A 126 -12.76 7.89 -5.66
C ARG A 126 -11.29 7.78 -5.29
N HIS A 127 -10.83 6.61 -4.88
CA HIS A 127 -9.48 6.42 -4.38
C HIS A 127 -8.76 5.33 -5.18
N LEU A 128 -7.61 5.67 -5.76
CA LEU A 128 -6.73 4.71 -6.43
C LEU A 128 -5.60 4.31 -5.47
N ALA A 129 -5.64 3.09 -4.95
CA ALA A 129 -4.62 2.53 -4.07
C ALA A 129 -3.63 1.67 -4.86
N ILE A 130 -2.50 2.27 -5.23
CA ILE A 130 -1.39 1.64 -5.97
C ILE A 130 -0.49 0.91 -4.97
N SER A 131 -0.93 -0.27 -4.53
CA SER A 131 -0.34 -0.97 -3.35
C SER A 131 -0.62 -2.47 -3.27
N LEU A 132 -1.11 -3.10 -4.35
CA LEU A 132 -1.61 -4.47 -4.29
C LEU A 132 -0.52 -5.55 -4.17
N SER A 133 0.48 -5.53 -5.05
CA SER A 133 1.57 -6.51 -5.09
C SER A 133 2.70 -5.96 -5.95
N GLY A 134 3.91 -6.48 -5.77
CA GLY A 134 5.08 -6.02 -6.50
C GLY A 134 5.57 -4.64 -6.05
N GLU A 135 6.46 -4.05 -6.85
CA GLU A 135 6.98 -2.70 -6.63
C GLU A 135 6.48 -1.74 -7.73
N PRO A 136 5.48 -0.88 -7.44
CA PRO A 136 4.86 -0.01 -8.44
C PRO A 136 5.83 0.95 -9.12
N THR A 137 6.90 1.37 -8.45
CA THR A 137 7.89 2.31 -9.01
C THR A 137 8.75 1.70 -10.13
N LEU A 138 8.64 0.39 -10.36
CA LEU A 138 9.21 -0.27 -11.53
C LEU A 138 8.39 -0.07 -12.81
N TYR A 139 7.17 0.48 -12.71
CA TYR A 139 6.38 0.85 -13.88
C TYR A 139 6.82 2.22 -14.44
N PRO A 140 7.32 2.29 -15.69
CA PRO A 140 7.90 3.53 -16.23
C PRO A 140 6.93 4.71 -16.33
N GLU A 141 5.65 4.44 -16.61
CA GLU A 141 4.62 5.49 -16.73
C GLU A 141 3.85 5.76 -15.43
N LEU A 142 4.40 5.42 -14.26
CA LEU A 142 3.71 5.60 -12.98
C LEU A 142 3.28 7.06 -12.74
N SER A 143 4.13 8.02 -13.09
CA SER A 143 3.82 9.45 -13.00
C SER A 143 2.59 9.83 -13.84
N SER A 144 2.55 9.36 -15.09
CA SER A 144 1.41 9.56 -16.00
C SER A 144 0.14 8.86 -15.51
N LEU A 145 0.25 7.67 -14.91
CA LEU A 145 -0.89 6.97 -14.30
C LEU A 145 -1.50 7.78 -13.15
N ILE A 146 -0.67 8.35 -12.27
CA ILE A 146 -1.10 9.20 -11.16
C ILE A 146 -1.80 10.46 -11.69
N GLN A 147 -1.18 11.16 -12.64
CA GLN A 147 -1.74 12.36 -13.27
C GLN A 147 -3.12 12.09 -13.89
N LYS A 148 -3.25 10.97 -14.63
CA LYS A 148 -4.53 10.59 -15.24
C LYS A 148 -5.61 10.24 -14.21
N ALA A 149 -5.24 9.68 -13.06
CA ALA A 149 -6.17 9.43 -11.97
C ALA A 149 -6.66 10.75 -11.34
N HIS A 150 -5.76 11.71 -11.12
CA HIS A 150 -6.14 13.05 -10.65
C HIS A 150 -7.04 13.79 -11.65
N ASN A 151 -6.75 13.70 -12.94
CA ASN A 151 -7.61 14.28 -14.00
C ASN A 151 -9.02 13.66 -14.03
N ARG A 152 -9.21 12.48 -13.42
CA ARG A 152 -10.52 11.82 -13.22
C ARG A 152 -11.13 12.11 -11.85
N GLY A 153 -10.59 13.06 -11.09
CA GLY A 153 -11.06 13.42 -9.75
C GLY A 153 -10.74 12.37 -8.67
N MET A 154 -9.87 11.39 -8.96
CA MET A 154 -9.50 10.37 -7.98
C MET A 154 -8.31 10.83 -7.14
N THR A 155 -8.35 10.59 -5.84
CA THR A 155 -7.13 10.66 -5.01
C THR A 155 -6.26 9.42 -5.21
N THR A 156 -4.96 9.55 -5.04
CA THR A 156 -3.99 8.47 -5.27
C THR A 156 -3.16 8.17 -4.01
N PHE A 157 -3.02 6.88 -3.70
CA PHE A 157 -2.20 6.39 -2.60
C PHE A 157 -1.15 5.45 -3.17
N LEU A 158 0.11 5.89 -3.20
CA LEU A 158 1.22 5.09 -3.71
C LEU A 158 1.96 4.45 -2.55
N VAL A 159 2.16 3.13 -2.59
CA VAL A 159 3.03 2.42 -1.65
C VAL A 159 4.26 1.90 -2.39
N THR A 160 5.44 2.28 -1.94
CA THR A 160 6.73 1.80 -2.46
C THR A 160 7.59 1.22 -1.35
N ASN A 161 8.53 0.35 -1.72
CA ASN A 161 9.63 -0.07 -0.86
C ASN A 161 10.83 0.90 -0.88
N GLY A 162 10.77 1.97 -1.67
CA GLY A 162 11.75 3.05 -1.67
C GLY A 162 13.04 2.75 -2.43
N GLN A 163 13.12 1.68 -3.23
CA GLN A 163 14.35 1.36 -3.96
C GLN A 163 14.52 2.10 -5.31
N GLN A 164 13.56 2.93 -5.71
CA GLN A 164 13.64 3.76 -6.93
C GLN A 164 13.72 5.26 -6.57
N PRO A 165 14.85 5.75 -6.02
CA PRO A 165 14.95 7.13 -5.53
C PRO A 165 14.72 8.19 -6.61
N ARG A 166 15.17 7.94 -7.84
CA ARG A 166 14.93 8.86 -8.98
C ARG A 166 13.46 8.97 -9.31
N THR A 167 12.76 7.83 -9.39
CA THR A 167 11.31 7.82 -9.61
C THR A 167 10.60 8.60 -8.53
N ILE A 168 10.89 8.35 -7.25
CA ILE A 168 10.22 9.05 -6.14
C ILE A 168 10.49 10.55 -6.13
N ARG A 169 11.70 10.98 -6.51
CA ARG A 169 12.03 12.40 -6.63
C ARG A 169 11.25 13.11 -7.73
N ASP A 170 11.05 12.46 -8.88
CA ASP A 170 10.54 13.10 -10.10
C ASP A 170 9.06 12.80 -10.40
N ILE A 171 8.39 12.01 -9.54
CA ILE A 171 7.01 11.56 -9.78
C ILE A 171 5.99 12.69 -9.64
N GLU A 172 4.92 12.63 -10.44
CA GLU A 172 3.67 13.33 -10.17
C GLU A 172 3.22 12.99 -8.75
N GLN A 173 2.92 14.01 -7.96
CA GLN A 173 2.80 13.85 -6.52
C GLN A 173 1.52 13.09 -6.18
N PRO A 174 1.58 11.85 -5.65
CA PRO A 174 0.36 11.18 -5.23
C PRO A 174 -0.30 11.96 -4.10
N THR A 175 -1.62 11.79 -3.92
CA THR A 175 -2.33 12.42 -2.80
C THR A 175 -1.68 12.05 -1.47
N GLN A 176 -1.22 10.80 -1.34
CA GLN A 176 -0.33 10.38 -0.27
C GLN A 176 0.69 9.32 -0.75
N LEU A 177 1.97 9.59 -0.49
CA LEU A 177 3.09 8.69 -0.72
C LEU A 177 3.40 7.91 0.56
N TYR A 178 3.49 6.58 0.46
CA TYR A 178 4.01 5.72 1.51
C TYR A 178 5.34 5.10 1.10
N VAL A 179 6.34 5.23 1.97
CA VAL A 179 7.57 4.45 1.88
C VAL A 179 7.56 3.40 2.99
N SER A 180 7.70 2.14 2.61
CA SER A 180 7.79 1.04 3.55
C SER A 180 9.19 1.04 4.18
N LEU A 181 9.26 1.23 5.50
CA LEU A 181 10.49 1.25 6.28
C LEU A 181 10.47 0.06 7.23
N ASP A 182 10.69 -1.13 6.69
CA ASP A 182 10.47 -2.39 7.42
C ASP A 182 11.72 -2.91 8.15
N ALA A 183 12.79 -2.12 8.24
CA ALA A 183 13.99 -2.49 8.98
C ALA A 183 14.70 -1.25 9.58
N PRO A 184 15.22 -1.35 10.82
CA PRO A 184 15.91 -0.24 11.48
C PRO A 184 17.35 -0.06 11.01
N ASP A 185 17.96 -1.09 10.42
CA ASP A 185 19.35 -1.07 9.97
C ASP A 185 19.57 -1.96 8.73
N LYS A 186 20.76 -1.83 8.13
CA LYS A 186 21.15 -2.55 6.92
C LYS A 186 21.14 -4.07 7.10
N LYS A 187 21.52 -4.57 8.27
CA LYS A 187 21.60 -6.01 8.53
C LYS A 187 20.20 -6.61 8.53
N ILE A 188 19.29 -6.05 9.33
CA ILE A 188 17.89 -6.51 9.39
C ILE A 188 17.22 -6.31 8.03
N TYR A 189 17.50 -5.22 7.32
CA TYR A 189 16.95 -4.99 5.97
C TYR A 189 17.35 -6.09 4.98
N ASN A 190 18.63 -6.48 4.98
CA ASN A 190 19.11 -7.54 4.11
C ASN A 190 18.52 -8.91 4.46
N GLU A 191 18.35 -9.20 5.75
CA GLU A 191 17.79 -10.48 6.22
C GLU A 191 16.28 -10.58 6.00
N LEU A 192 15.55 -9.51 6.31
CA LEU A 192 14.08 -9.44 6.32
C LEU A 192 13.49 -9.06 4.97
N CYS A 193 13.98 -8.00 4.34
CA CYS A 193 13.46 -7.48 3.06
C CYS A 193 14.12 -8.15 1.85
N ARG A 194 15.35 -8.67 2.00
CA ARG A 194 16.11 -9.37 0.96
C ARG A 194 16.09 -8.60 -0.37
N PRO A 195 16.64 -7.37 -0.36
CA PRO A 195 16.64 -6.50 -1.52
C PRO A 195 17.60 -7.00 -2.60
N VAL A 196 17.50 -6.42 -3.80
CA VAL A 196 18.60 -6.46 -4.77
C VAL A 196 19.84 -5.71 -4.24
N GLU A 197 20.97 -5.87 -4.92
CA GLU A 197 22.20 -5.17 -4.57
C GLU A 197 22.00 -3.64 -4.53
N GLY A 198 22.61 -3.00 -3.53
CA GLY A 198 22.48 -1.55 -3.32
C GLY A 198 21.13 -1.10 -2.75
N GLY A 199 20.21 -2.02 -2.45
CA GLY A 199 18.85 -1.68 -2.02
C GLY A 199 18.77 -0.85 -0.74
N TRP A 200 19.67 -1.05 0.22
CA TRP A 200 19.70 -0.24 1.45
C TRP A 200 20.10 1.20 1.16
N GLN A 201 21.09 1.39 0.27
CA GLN A 201 21.56 2.69 -0.17
C GLN A 201 20.48 3.41 -1.00
N ASN A 202 19.75 2.68 -1.85
CA ASN A 202 18.60 3.21 -2.58
C ASN A 202 17.50 3.70 -1.64
N LEU A 203 17.12 2.88 -0.65
CA LEU A 203 16.15 3.27 0.37
C LEU A 203 16.59 4.55 1.09
N ASN A 204 17.84 4.63 1.54
CA ASN A 204 18.36 5.81 2.23
C ASN A 204 18.29 7.08 1.36
N ARG A 205 18.65 6.99 0.07
CA ARG A 205 18.47 8.11 -0.87
C ARG A 205 17.02 8.54 -1.01
N THR A 206 16.09 7.58 -1.05
CA THR A 206 14.66 7.89 -1.08
C THR A 206 14.22 8.62 0.19
N LEU A 207 14.67 8.16 1.36
CA LEU A 207 14.39 8.84 2.64
C LEU A 207 14.92 10.27 2.64
N GLU A 208 16.10 10.53 2.05
CA GLU A 208 16.67 11.89 1.93
C GLU A 208 15.87 12.81 1.00
N HIS A 209 15.06 12.25 0.08
CA HIS A 209 14.21 13.03 -0.81
C HIS A 209 12.84 13.39 -0.19
N LEU A 210 12.39 12.65 0.84
CA LEU A 210 11.06 12.86 1.43
C LEU A 210 10.82 14.26 2.00
N PRO A 211 11.78 14.93 2.67
CA PRO A 211 11.57 16.30 3.16
C PRO A 211 11.28 17.33 2.04
N GLY A 212 11.68 17.04 0.80
CA GLY A 212 11.40 17.89 -0.37
C GLY A 212 10.12 17.54 -1.12
N HIS A 213 9.41 16.48 -0.71
CA HIS A 213 8.16 16.05 -1.34
C HIS A 213 7.02 17.02 -0.99
N ARG A 214 6.23 17.44 -1.99
CA ARG A 214 5.17 18.45 -1.80
C ARG A 214 3.84 17.82 -1.36
N GLY A 215 3.60 16.58 -1.77
CA GLY A 215 2.42 15.81 -1.34
C GLY A 215 2.56 15.24 0.08
N ARG A 216 1.50 14.58 0.56
CA ARG A 216 1.51 13.96 1.90
C ARG A 216 2.44 12.76 1.93
N THR A 217 3.27 12.62 2.96
CA THR A 217 4.21 11.49 3.08
C THR A 217 3.97 10.67 4.34
N ALA A 218 4.12 9.36 4.23
CA ALA A 218 4.01 8.44 5.36
C ALA A 218 5.15 7.41 5.32
N LEU A 219 5.77 7.16 6.46
CA LEU A 219 6.56 5.95 6.66
C LEU A 219 5.65 4.86 7.21
N ARG A 220 5.66 3.68 6.60
CA ARG A 220 4.94 2.52 7.13
C ARG A 220 5.91 1.45 7.56
N ILE A 221 5.83 1.06 8.82
CA ILE A 221 6.63 0.01 9.44
C ILE A 221 5.75 -1.22 9.59
N THR A 222 6.04 -2.27 8.83
CA THR A 222 5.42 -3.60 9.04
C THR A 222 6.19 -4.32 10.15
N LEU A 223 5.65 -4.28 11.36
CA LEU A 223 6.28 -4.83 12.56
C LEU A 223 6.19 -6.37 12.58
N VAL A 224 7.35 -7.02 12.61
CA VAL A 224 7.53 -8.48 12.70
C VAL A 224 8.22 -8.79 14.03
N LYS A 225 7.48 -9.44 14.93
CA LYS A 225 7.91 -9.69 16.31
C LYS A 225 9.20 -10.50 16.37
N GLY A 226 10.15 -10.02 17.17
CA GLY A 226 11.48 -10.59 17.39
C GLY A 226 12.38 -10.58 16.16
N ILE A 227 12.16 -9.65 15.22
CA ILE A 227 13.03 -9.45 14.04
C ILE A 227 13.36 -7.97 13.86
N ASN A 228 12.35 -7.11 13.61
CA ASN A 228 12.55 -5.69 13.32
C ASN A 228 11.93 -4.76 14.39
N ASP A 229 11.75 -5.28 15.60
CA ASP A 229 11.01 -4.68 16.71
C ASP A 229 11.90 -3.89 17.70
N ASN A 230 13.02 -3.35 17.21
CA ASN A 230 13.81 -2.36 17.93
C ASN A 230 13.38 -0.92 17.52
N PRO A 231 12.53 -0.23 18.31
CA PRO A 231 11.97 1.06 17.91
C PRO A 231 13.05 2.15 17.75
N TYR A 232 14.06 2.16 18.62
CA TYR A 232 15.10 3.21 18.62
C TYR A 232 16.03 3.14 17.41
N GLY A 233 16.11 1.96 16.76
CA GLY A 233 16.87 1.83 15.52
C GLY A 233 16.26 2.61 14.35
N TYR A 234 14.96 2.96 14.41
CA TYR A 234 14.30 3.73 13.35
C TYR A 234 14.48 5.25 13.50
N THR A 235 14.87 5.75 14.68
CA THR A 235 14.88 7.19 15.00
C THR A 235 15.69 8.00 13.99
N GLN A 236 16.91 7.57 13.63
CA GLN A 236 17.74 8.29 12.66
C GLN A 236 17.15 8.29 11.24
N LEU A 237 16.49 7.20 10.85
CA LEU A 237 15.84 7.08 9.54
C LEU A 237 14.59 7.97 9.45
N ILE A 238 13.83 8.06 10.53
CA ILE A 238 12.66 8.94 10.65
C ILE A 238 13.09 10.41 10.65
N GLN A 239 14.10 10.79 11.44
CA GLN A 239 14.62 12.15 11.47
C GLN A 239 15.17 12.61 10.13
N LYS A 240 15.78 11.68 9.37
CA LYS A 240 16.23 11.90 7.99
C LYS A 240 15.05 12.14 7.04
N ALA A 241 14.01 11.31 7.15
CA ALA A 241 12.88 11.30 6.24
C ALA A 241 11.83 12.41 6.50
N LYS A 242 11.65 12.80 7.76
CA LYS A 242 10.64 13.77 8.22
C LYS A 242 9.27 13.59 7.56
N PRO A 243 8.67 12.38 7.59
CA PRO A 243 7.35 12.18 6.98
C PRO A 243 6.25 13.00 7.69
N ASP A 244 5.10 13.18 7.07
CA ASP A 244 3.95 13.73 7.82
C ASP A 244 3.37 12.72 8.83
N PHE A 245 3.46 11.43 8.49
CA PHE A 245 2.85 10.34 9.25
C PHE A 245 3.78 9.14 9.44
N ILE A 246 3.59 8.42 10.53
CA ILE A 246 4.21 7.11 10.75
C ILE A 246 3.08 6.11 11.05
N GLU A 247 2.97 5.05 10.25
CA GLU A 247 2.08 3.92 10.50
C GLU A 247 2.89 2.73 11.02
N VAL A 248 2.72 2.37 12.29
CA VAL A 248 3.26 1.11 12.83
C VAL A 248 2.17 0.06 12.72
N LYS A 249 2.37 -0.96 11.88
CA LYS A 249 1.36 -1.97 11.57
C LYS A 249 1.87 -3.39 11.79
N ALA A 250 1.08 -4.25 12.42
CA ALA A 250 1.43 -5.66 12.56
C ALA A 250 1.62 -6.35 11.20
N TYR A 251 2.67 -7.17 11.10
CA TYR A 251 2.68 -8.26 10.15
C TYR A 251 1.50 -9.20 10.39
N MET A 252 0.80 -9.59 9.32
CA MET A 252 -0.28 -10.57 9.36
C MET A 252 0.15 -11.87 8.68
N HIS A 253 -0.05 -13.01 9.35
CA HIS A 253 0.37 -14.33 8.86
C HIS A 253 -0.54 -14.88 7.74
N VAL A 254 -0.38 -14.36 6.52
CA VAL A 254 -1.25 -14.63 5.36
C VAL A 254 -0.46 -14.87 4.07
N GLY A 255 -1.11 -15.48 3.07
CA GLY A 255 -0.50 -15.75 1.76
C GLY A 255 0.73 -16.64 1.83
N TYR A 256 1.74 -16.35 0.98
CA TYR A 256 3.00 -17.11 0.95
C TYR A 256 3.94 -16.81 2.12
N SER A 257 3.75 -15.70 2.85
CA SER A 257 4.56 -15.41 4.05
C SER A 257 4.47 -16.52 5.10
N ARG A 258 3.36 -17.27 5.13
CA ARG A 258 3.15 -18.43 6.01
C ARG A 258 4.11 -19.59 5.77
N LYS A 259 4.76 -19.64 4.60
CA LYS A 259 5.81 -20.61 4.27
C LYS A 259 7.20 -20.15 4.76
N ARG A 260 7.30 -18.91 5.25
CA ARG A 260 8.58 -18.21 5.49
C ARG A 260 8.72 -17.69 6.92
N LEU A 261 7.62 -17.31 7.54
CA LEU A 261 7.54 -16.85 8.92
C LEU A 261 6.49 -17.68 9.67
N GLU A 262 6.80 -17.99 10.92
CA GLU A 262 5.84 -18.63 11.82
C GLU A 262 4.78 -17.63 12.31
N ARG A 263 3.58 -18.13 12.63
CA ARG A 263 2.48 -17.30 13.16
C ARG A 263 2.85 -16.52 14.43
N LYS A 264 3.77 -17.02 15.26
CA LYS A 264 4.24 -16.32 16.47
C LYS A 264 4.97 -15.00 16.18
N ARG A 265 5.35 -14.75 14.92
CA ARG A 265 5.97 -13.50 14.45
C ARG A 265 4.96 -12.37 14.21
N MET A 266 3.66 -12.67 14.21
CA MET A 266 2.59 -11.67 14.14
C MET A 266 2.41 -11.01 15.52
N PRO A 267 2.74 -9.72 15.69
CA PRO A 267 2.61 -9.05 16.99
C PRO A 267 1.14 -8.86 17.39
N SER A 268 0.89 -8.80 18.69
CA SER A 268 -0.42 -8.43 19.27
C SER A 268 -0.72 -6.94 19.07
N ASN A 269 -1.95 -6.51 19.40
CA ASN A 269 -2.30 -5.10 19.40
C ASN A 269 -1.45 -4.29 20.39
N ASP A 270 -1.29 -4.83 21.60
CA ASP A 270 -0.51 -4.17 22.66
C ASP A 270 0.96 -4.05 22.27
N GLU A 271 1.53 -5.05 21.61
CA GLU A 271 2.91 -4.99 21.12
C GLU A 271 3.11 -3.91 20.05
N VAL A 272 2.15 -3.77 19.13
CA VAL A 272 2.18 -2.69 18.12
C VAL A 272 2.06 -1.32 18.78
N LYS A 273 1.13 -1.18 19.73
CA LYS A 273 0.92 0.10 20.43
C LYS A 273 2.13 0.48 21.29
N ALA A 274 2.67 -0.45 22.07
CA ALA A 274 3.86 -0.24 22.88
C ALA A 274 5.11 0.08 22.03
N PHE A 275 5.25 -0.50 20.84
CA PHE A 275 6.30 -0.12 19.90
C PHE A 275 6.14 1.33 19.44
N ALA A 276 4.92 1.74 19.09
CA ALA A 276 4.61 3.11 18.69
C ALA A 276 4.87 4.11 19.82
N GLU A 277 4.48 3.80 21.06
CA GLU A 277 4.75 4.64 22.25
C GLU A 277 6.25 4.86 22.44
N LYS A 278 7.06 3.79 22.39
CA LYS A 278 8.52 3.91 22.50
C LYS A 278 9.15 4.71 21.35
N LEU A 279 8.56 4.65 20.16
CA LEU A 279 9.01 5.46 19.03
C LEU A 279 8.69 6.95 19.23
N SER A 280 7.51 7.24 19.78
CA SER A 280 7.10 8.60 20.16
C SER A 280 8.05 9.21 21.20
N ASP A 281 8.50 8.43 22.20
CA ASP A 281 9.45 8.91 23.22
C ASP A 281 10.80 9.41 22.67
N LYS A 282 11.15 9.08 21.42
CA LYS A 282 12.44 9.39 20.78
C LYS A 282 12.32 10.18 19.50
N THR A 283 11.13 10.61 19.13
CA THR A 283 10.89 11.37 17.91
C THR A 283 9.90 12.50 18.17
N ASP A 284 9.79 13.46 17.25
CA ASP A 284 8.83 14.55 17.35
C ASP A 284 7.41 14.12 16.92
N TYR A 285 7.11 12.82 16.92
CA TYR A 285 5.82 12.27 16.50
C TYR A 285 5.04 11.78 17.72
N SER A 286 3.79 12.22 17.85
CA SER A 286 2.86 11.80 18.88
C SER A 286 1.87 10.77 18.35
N LEU A 287 1.35 9.90 19.23
CA LEU A 287 0.29 8.97 18.87
C LEU A 287 -1.00 9.73 18.58
N ASP A 288 -1.60 9.48 17.41
CA ASP A 288 -2.89 10.05 17.02
C ASP A 288 -4.03 9.05 17.26
N LYS A 289 -3.96 7.88 16.60
CA LYS A 289 -5.03 6.87 16.63
C LYS A 289 -4.46 5.46 16.59
N HIS A 290 -5.20 4.53 17.19
CA HIS A 290 -4.95 3.09 17.13
C HIS A 290 -6.19 2.33 16.64
N VAL A 291 -6.02 1.40 15.70
CA VAL A 291 -7.10 0.59 15.13
C VAL A 291 -6.83 -0.88 15.38
N ILE A 292 -7.59 -1.44 16.32
CA ILE A 292 -7.41 -2.80 16.88
C ILE A 292 -7.61 -3.88 15.82
N GLU A 293 -8.58 -3.70 14.93
CA GLU A 293 -8.98 -4.67 13.91
C GLU A 293 -7.91 -4.82 12.82
N SER A 294 -7.12 -3.77 12.60
CA SER A 294 -5.99 -3.76 11.66
C SER A 294 -4.62 -3.81 12.32
N ARG A 295 -4.57 -3.85 13.67
CA ARG A 295 -3.35 -3.80 14.50
C ARG A 295 -2.38 -2.73 14.02
N VAL A 296 -2.84 -1.48 14.00
CA VAL A 296 -2.07 -0.36 13.47
C VAL A 296 -2.21 0.88 14.34
N THR A 297 -1.09 1.54 14.60
CA THR A 297 -1.02 2.83 15.28
C THR A 297 -0.52 3.88 14.31
N LEU A 298 -1.20 5.02 14.26
CA LEU A 298 -0.77 6.22 13.56
C LEU A 298 -0.05 7.15 14.54
N LEU A 299 1.10 7.64 14.13
CA LEU A 299 1.76 8.79 14.74
C LEU A 299 1.82 9.95 13.74
N THR A 300 1.78 11.16 14.26
CA THR A 300 1.89 12.41 13.49
C THR A 300 2.73 13.42 14.25
N SER A 301 3.43 14.30 13.54
CA SER A 301 4.09 15.46 14.16
C SER A 301 3.08 16.59 14.34
N ASP A 302 2.71 17.26 13.25
CA ASP A 302 1.88 18.49 13.30
C ASP A 302 0.75 18.52 12.27
N LYS A 303 0.70 17.57 11.32
CA LYS A 303 -0.21 17.62 10.18
C LYS A 303 -1.50 16.88 10.44
N GLU A 304 -2.63 17.51 10.16
CA GLU A 304 -3.92 16.86 10.27
C GLU A 304 -4.00 15.60 9.37
N PRO A 305 -4.30 14.42 9.94
CA PRO A 305 -4.42 13.19 9.16
C PRO A 305 -5.59 13.20 8.17
N GLN A 306 -6.69 13.91 8.45
CA GLN A 306 -7.85 13.90 7.56
C GLN A 306 -7.52 14.49 6.18
N ILE A 307 -7.92 13.77 5.12
CA ILE A 307 -7.87 14.27 3.76
C ILE A 307 -9.15 15.06 3.52
N LYS A 308 -9.01 16.37 3.27
CA LYS A 308 -10.12 17.22 2.87
C LYS A 308 -10.48 16.87 1.42
N LEU A 309 -11.41 15.93 1.27
CA LEU A 309 -12.03 15.65 -0.02
C LEU A 309 -13.04 16.76 -0.28
N GLU A 310 -12.95 17.44 -1.43
CA GLU A 310 -14.08 18.22 -1.93
C GLU A 310 -15.25 17.24 -2.05
N ARG A 311 -16.25 17.40 -1.19
CA ARG A 311 -17.55 16.75 -1.37
C ARG A 311 -18.13 17.41 -2.60
N GLU A 312 -18.50 16.60 -3.59
CA GLU A 312 -19.33 17.09 -4.69
C GLU A 312 -20.55 17.73 -4.01
N ASN A 313 -20.63 19.07 -4.07
CA ASN A 313 -21.87 19.74 -3.75
C ASN A 313 -22.90 19.13 -4.70
N ASN A 314 -23.96 18.56 -4.12
CA ASN A 314 -25.11 18.05 -4.85
C ASN A 314 -25.45 19.03 -5.98
N ILE A 315 -25.31 18.56 -7.22
CA ILE A 315 -25.99 19.18 -8.34
C ILE A 315 -27.47 18.84 -8.09
N GLU A 316 -28.19 19.79 -7.48
CA GLU A 316 -29.66 19.86 -7.57
C GLU A 316 -30.09 19.98 -9.04
#